data_AF-A0A1M7UBY1-F1
#
_entry.id   AF-A0A1M7UBY1-F1
#
_cell.length_a   1.000
_cell.length_b   1.000
_cell.length_c   1.000
_cell.angle_alpha   90.00
_cell.angle_beta   90.00
_cell.angle_gamma   90.00
#
_symmetry.space_group_name_H-M   'P 1'
#
loop_
_entity.id
_entity.type
_entity.pdbx_description
1 polymer ?
#
loop_
_entity_poly.entity_id
_entity_poly.type
_entity_poly.pdbx_seq_one_letter_code
_entity_poly.pdbx_strand_id
1 'polypeptide(L)' 'MIRLITVAGFTLSVAISAQAMTPAPIPQPDGMIMQIAAACGVGRTRVNGVCVARTTIRQTRRAVRRCAVGVTC' A
#
# COMPACT_ATOMS: atom_id res chain seq x y z
N MET A 1 45.25 -19.80 28.06
CA MET A 1 44.55 -18.51 27.78
C MET A 1 44.27 -18.31 26.29
N ILE A 2 45.25 -18.49 25.40
CA ILE A 2 45.09 -18.30 23.94
C ILE A 2 44.00 -19.19 23.31
N ARG A 3 43.86 -20.44 23.79
CA ARG A 3 42.82 -21.38 23.31
C ARG A 3 41.37 -20.89 23.51
N LEU A 4 41.12 -20.11 24.57
CA LEU A 4 39.78 -19.58 24.81
C LEU A 4 39.47 -18.40 23.87
N ILE A 5 40.49 -17.61 23.54
CA ILE A 5 40.39 -16.48 22.61
C ILE A 5 40.11 -16.98 21.19
N THR A 6 40.77 -18.07 20.77
CA THR A 6 40.52 -18.67 19.45
C THR A 6 39.12 -19.25 19.32
N VAL A 7 38.60 -19.89 20.37
CA VAL A 7 37.23 -20.44 20.36
C VAL A 7 36.21 -19.30 20.36
N ALA A 8 36.39 -18.30 21.22
CA ALA A 8 35.50 -17.13 21.29
C ALA A 8 35.46 -16.37 19.95
N GLY A 9 36.62 -16.13 19.33
CA GLY A 9 36.71 -15.47 18.04
C GLY A 9 36.01 -16.24 16.92
N PHE A 10 36.16 -17.57 16.89
CA PHE A 10 35.48 -18.42 15.90
C PHE A 10 33.97 -18.47 16.11
N THR A 11 33.49 -18.53 17.36
CA THR A 11 32.04 -18.49 17.63
C THR A 11 31.42 -17.15 17.26
N LEU A 12 32.15 -16.05 17.45
CA LEU A 12 31.65 -14.71 17.12
C LEU A 12 31.52 -14.51 15.60
N SER A 13 32.52 -14.94 14.83
CA SER A 13 32.50 -14.81 13.37
C SER A 13 31.39 -15.65 12.73
N VAL A 14 31.15 -16.87 13.22
CA VAL A 14 30.03 -17.72 12.76
C VAL A 14 28.67 -17.10 13.11
N ALA A 15 28.52 -16.54 14.32
CA ALA A 15 27.29 -15.87 14.71
C ALA A 15 26.98 -14.65 13.83
N ILE A 16 28.01 -13.86 13.45
CA ILE A 16 27.86 -12.67 12.59
C ILE A 16 27.34 -13.04 11.18
N SER A 17 27.77 -14.18 10.62
CA SER A 17 27.27 -14.66 9.32
C SER A 17 25.78 -15.00 9.34
N ALA A 18 25.24 -15.49 10.48
CA ALA A 18 23.82 -15.81 10.60
C ALA A 18 22.92 -14.55 10.65
N GLN A 19 23.43 -13.44 11.19
CA GLN A 19 22.71 -12.15 11.26
C GLN A 19 22.70 -11.40 9.93
N ALA A 20 23.53 -11.82 8.97
CA ALA A 20 23.60 -11.24 7.63
C ALA A 20 22.52 -11.78 6.69
N MET A 21 21.71 -12.76 7.13
CA MET A 21 20.42 -13.01 6.49
C MET A 21 19.51 -11.84 6.79
N THR A 22 19.46 -10.92 5.83
CA THR A 22 18.49 -9.84 5.74
C THR A 22 17.11 -10.39 6.11
N PRO A 23 16.33 -9.72 6.98
CA PRO A 23 14.93 -10.06 7.18
C PRO A 23 14.30 -10.28 5.81
N ALA A 24 13.62 -11.42 5.61
CA ALA A 24 12.96 -11.75 4.35
C ALA A 24 12.28 -10.48 3.82
N PRO A 25 12.42 -10.14 2.52
CA PRO A 25 11.85 -8.92 1.98
C PRO A 25 10.43 -8.82 2.47
N ILE A 26 10.18 -7.84 3.35
CA ILE A 26 8.83 -7.51 3.78
C ILE A 26 8.11 -7.32 2.45
N PRO A 27 7.02 -8.05 2.15
CA PRO A 27 6.28 -7.83 0.92
C PRO A 27 5.93 -6.36 0.95
N GLN A 28 6.65 -5.56 0.17
CA GLN A 28 6.33 -4.18 -0.07
C GLN A 28 4.90 -4.30 -0.57
N PRO A 29 3.90 -3.76 0.14
CA PRO A 29 2.58 -3.74 -0.46
C PRO A 29 2.81 -2.91 -1.72
N ASP A 30 2.64 -3.52 -2.89
CA ASP A 30 2.55 -2.83 -4.19
C ASP A 30 1.41 -1.77 -4.20
N GLY A 31 0.73 -1.59 -3.05
CA GLY A 31 -0.20 -0.52 -2.73
C GLY A 31 0.28 0.47 -1.67
N MET A 32 1.57 0.59 -1.31
CA MET A 32 2.07 1.71 -0.47
C MET A 32 2.21 3.03 -1.24
N ILE A 33 1.56 3.12 -2.40
CA ILE A 33 0.89 4.34 -2.80
C ILE A 33 -0.54 3.90 -3.03
N MET A 34 -1.33 3.85 -1.95
CA MET A 34 -2.76 4.00 -2.12
C MET A 34 -2.85 5.29 -2.95
N GLN A 35 -3.24 5.21 -4.23
CA GLN A 35 -3.37 6.37 -5.09
C GLN A 35 -4.62 7.09 -4.59
N ILE A 36 -4.49 7.75 -3.43
CA ILE A 36 -5.57 8.18 -2.53
C ILE A 36 -6.28 9.38 -3.16
N ALA A 37 -7.09 9.16 -4.19
CA ALA A 37 -7.86 10.19 -4.91
C ALA A 37 -7.03 11.34 -5.58
N ALA A 38 -5.89 11.73 -5.03
CA ALA A 38 -4.99 12.79 -5.49
C ALA A 38 -4.31 12.44 -6.82
N ALA A 39 -4.08 11.15 -7.09
CA ALA A 39 -3.51 10.70 -8.37
C ALA A 39 -4.44 10.96 -9.56
N CYS A 40 -5.76 11.06 -9.35
CA CYS A 40 -6.71 11.35 -10.41
C CYS A 40 -6.78 12.84 -10.79
N GLY A 41 -6.07 13.72 -10.06
CA GLY A 41 -6.10 15.16 -10.24
C GLY A 41 -7.28 15.86 -9.55
N VAL A 42 -7.21 17.19 -9.47
CA VAL A 42 -8.22 18.03 -8.79
C VAL A 42 -9.60 17.83 -9.42
N GLY A 43 -10.62 17.65 -8.58
CA GLY A 43 -12.00 17.45 -9.03
C GLY A 43 -12.33 16.04 -9.53
N ARG A 44 -11.38 15.10 -9.46
CA ARG A 44 -11.60 13.68 -9.74
C ARG A 44 -11.50 12.84 -8.46
N THR A 45 -12.10 11.66 -8.49
CA THR A 45 -12.06 10.66 -7.41
C THR A 45 -11.90 9.27 -8.01
N ARG A 46 -11.08 8.44 -7.38
CA ARG A 46 -10.92 7.04 -7.79
C ARG A 46 -12.09 6.21 -7.28
N VAL A 47 -12.81 5.53 -8.16
CA VAL A 47 -13.91 4.61 -7.84
C VAL A 47 -13.60 3.29 -8.52
N ASN A 48 -13.48 2.20 -7.74
CA ASN A 48 -13.18 0.85 -8.25
C ASN A 48 -11.96 0.80 -9.21
N GLY A 49 -10.94 1.61 -8.95
CA GLY A 49 -9.75 1.68 -9.82
C GLY A 49 -9.79 2.70 -10.95
N VAL A 50 -10.93 3.32 -11.24
CA VAL A 50 -11.11 4.28 -12.35
C VAL A 50 -11.21 5.71 -11.83
N CYS A 51 -10.58 6.67 -12.53
CA CYS A 51 -10.68 8.09 -12.21
C CYS A 51 -11.97 8.71 -12.76
N VAL A 52 -12.93 8.99 -11.88
CA VAL A 52 -14.24 9.56 -12.24
C VAL A 52 -14.32 11.02 -11.80
N ALA A 53 -14.96 11.89 -12.60
CA ALA A 53 -15.19 13.28 -12.20
C ALA A 53 -16.22 13.39 -11.07
N ARG A 54 -15.93 14.24 -10.07
CA ARG A 54 -16.87 14.50 -8.95
C ARG A 54 -18.22 15.01 -9.46
N THR A 55 -18.24 15.75 -10.56
CA THR A 55 -19.46 16.22 -11.23
C THR A 55 -20.31 15.06 -11.74
N THR A 56 -19.71 14.08 -12.44
CA THR A 56 -20.40 12.89 -12.92
C THR A 56 -21.00 12.07 -11.78
N ILE A 57 -20.26 11.90 -10.68
CA ILE A 57 -20.78 11.21 -9.49
C ILE A 57 -21.98 11.97 -8.90
N ARG A 58 -21.92 13.30 -8.83
CA ARG A 58 -23.04 14.11 -8.35
C ARG A 58 -24.26 14.00 -9.26
N GLN A 59 -24.07 14.02 -10.58
CA GLN A 59 -25.17 13.92 -11.55
C GLN A 59 -25.84 12.55 -11.50
N THR A 60 -25.06 11.46 -11.52
CA THR A 60 -25.58 10.09 -11.40
C THR A 60 -26.35 9.89 -10.10
N ARG A 61 -25.84 10.36 -8.95
CA ARG A 61 -26.58 10.32 -7.68
C ARG A 61 -27.90 11.09 -7.74
N ARG A 62 -27.92 12.25 -8.41
CA ARG A 62 -29.16 13.04 -8.58
C ARG A 62 -30.16 12.30 -9.46
N ALA A 63 -29.72 11.71 -10.55
CA ALA A 63 -30.57 10.89 -11.43
C ALA A 63 -31.19 9.72 -10.64
N VAL A 64 -30.37 8.91 -9.97
CA VAL A 64 -30.83 7.77 -9.16
C VAL A 64 -31.82 8.21 -8.08
N ARG A 65 -31.59 9.35 -7.41
CA ARG A 65 -32.54 9.91 -6.43
C ARG A 65 -33.87 10.32 -7.07
N ARG A 66 -33.85 10.95 -8.25
CA ARG A 66 -35.09 11.28 -8.98
C ARG A 66 -35.84 10.03 -9.40
N CYS A 67 -35.13 8.98 -9.81
CA CYS A 67 -35.75 7.69 -10.13
C CYS A 67 -36.41 7.06 -8.90
N ALA A 68 -35.70 7.05 -7.76
CA ALA A 68 -36.20 6.49 -6.51
C ALA A 68 -37.44 7.21 -5.96
N VAL A 69 -37.58 8.51 -6.26
CA VAL A 69 -38.74 9.34 -5.87
C VAL A 69 -39.81 9.39 -6.98
N GLY A 70 -39.60 8.70 -8.11
CA GLY A 70 -40.56 8.64 -9.22
C GLY A 70 -40.69 9.91 -10.05
N VAL A 71 -39.69 10.81 -10.02
CA VAL A 71 -39.72 12.08 -10.76
C VAL A 71 -39.33 11.90 -12.22
N THR A 72 -38.24 11.17 -12.49
CA THR A 72 -37.74 10.87 -13.85
C THR A 72 -36.87 9.61 -13.80
N CYS A 73 -37.13 8.64 -14.69
CA CYS A 73 -36.32 7.43 -14.89
C CYS A 73 -35.97 7.30 -16.37
#